data_AF-A0A960GKH8-F1
#
_entry.id   AF-A0A960GKH8-F1
#
_cell.length_a   1.000
_cell.length_b   1.000
_cell.length_c   1.000
_cell.angle_alpha   90.00
_cell.angle_beta   90.00
_cell.angle_gamma   90.00
#
_symmetry.space_group_name_H-M   'P 1'
#
loop_
_entity.id
_entity.type
_entity.pdbx_description
1 polymer ?
#
loop_
_entity_poly.entity_id
_entity_poly.type
_entity_poly.pdbx_seq_one_letter_code
_entity_poly.pdbx_strand_id
1 'polypeptide(L)'
;MTEHNASDEVRVAIVGVGNCASSLVQGVQYYRDADPHSAVPGLMHVTFGQYHVRDVKFVAAFDVDAKKVGFDLSEAIFASENNTIKIADVPPTNVVVQRGPTLDGIGKYYADTIEVSDENPVDVVKVLRDNKVDVMVSYLPVGSEEADKFYAQCAIDAGVAFVNALPVFIASDPEWAAKFEAAGVPIVGDDIKSQVGATITHRVIAKLFEDRGVTLDRTYQLNVGGNMDFKNMLERDRLESKKVSK
;
A
#
# COMPACT_ATOMS: atom_id res chain seq x y z
N MET A 1 6.40 -32.67 3.47
CA MET A 1 7.12 -31.69 2.65
C MET A 1 6.52 -31.76 1.27
N THR A 2 5.49 -30.96 1.01
CA THR A 2 4.95 -30.79 -0.33
C THR A 2 5.97 -30.00 -1.15
N GLU A 3 6.32 -30.51 -2.32
CA GLU A 3 7.22 -29.84 -3.26
C GLU A 3 6.65 -28.46 -3.61
N HIS A 4 7.44 -27.43 -3.35
CA HIS A 4 7.06 -26.05 -3.62
C HIS A 4 7.28 -25.78 -5.11
N ASN A 5 6.20 -25.76 -5.90
CA ASN A 5 6.31 -25.45 -7.31
C ASN A 5 6.50 -23.94 -7.49
N ALA A 6 7.34 -23.55 -8.46
CA ALA A 6 7.49 -22.15 -8.87
C ALA A 6 6.19 -21.53 -9.45
N SER A 7 5.14 -22.33 -9.64
CA SER A 7 3.80 -21.86 -10.08
C SER A 7 2.97 -21.20 -8.99
N ASP A 8 3.42 -21.25 -7.74
CA ASP A 8 2.63 -20.83 -6.58
C ASP A 8 3.06 -19.46 -6.04
N GLU A 9 4.00 -18.78 -6.72
CA GLU A 9 4.45 -17.43 -6.34
C GLU A 9 3.45 -16.34 -6.74
N VAL A 10 3.37 -15.30 -5.91
CA VAL A 10 2.65 -14.05 -6.19
C VAL A 10 3.67 -12.94 -6.36
N ARG A 11 3.90 -12.50 -7.60
CA ARG A 11 4.88 -11.46 -7.93
C ARG A 11 4.27 -10.09 -7.71
N VAL A 12 4.79 -9.37 -6.72
CA VAL A 12 4.27 -8.10 -6.25
C VAL A 12 5.16 -6.94 -6.69
N ALA A 13 4.52 -5.91 -7.25
CA ALA A 13 5.10 -4.59 -7.41
C ALA A 13 4.58 -3.63 -6.34
N ILE A 14 5.45 -2.77 -5.81
CA ILE A 14 5.09 -1.74 -4.82
C ILE A 14 5.18 -0.35 -5.46
N VAL A 15 4.15 0.47 -5.30
CA VAL A 15 4.18 1.90 -5.65
C VAL A 15 4.18 2.71 -4.36
N GLY A 16 5.25 3.47 -4.12
CA GLY A 16 5.49 4.22 -2.88
C GLY A 16 6.11 3.33 -1.80
N VAL A 17 7.43 3.42 -1.64
CA VAL A 17 8.21 2.62 -0.67
C VAL A 17 8.22 3.31 0.69
N GLY A 18 7.03 3.57 1.25
CA GLY A 18 6.83 4.23 2.55
C GLY A 18 6.83 3.27 3.75
N ASN A 19 6.33 3.76 4.89
CA ASN A 19 6.15 2.95 6.11
C ASN A 19 5.27 1.70 5.91
N CYS A 20 4.22 1.81 5.09
CA CYS A 20 3.34 0.67 4.78
C CYS A 20 4.10 -0.41 4.00
N ALA A 21 4.84 -0.02 2.96
CA ALA A 21 5.70 -0.93 2.20
C ALA A 21 6.77 -1.57 3.10
N SER A 22 7.40 -0.79 3.98
CA SER A 22 8.37 -1.32 4.95
C SER A 22 7.77 -2.39 5.86
N SER A 23 6.58 -2.13 6.39
CA SER A 23 5.88 -3.09 7.25
C SER A 23 5.44 -4.35 6.49
N LEU A 24 5.03 -4.21 5.22
CA LEU A 24 4.67 -5.34 4.36
C LEU A 24 5.88 -6.24 4.05
N VAL A 25 6.99 -5.65 3.59
CA VAL A 25 8.20 -6.41 3.24
C VAL A 25 8.77 -7.12 4.46
N GLN A 26 8.84 -6.42 5.60
CA GLN A 26 9.25 -7.02 6.87
C GLN A 26 8.28 -8.10 7.33
N GLY A 27 6.97 -7.91 7.18
CA GLY A 27 5.94 -8.88 7.58
C GLY A 27 6.02 -10.18 6.80
N VAL A 28 6.23 -10.11 5.48
CA VAL A 28 6.47 -11.30 4.64
C VAL A 28 7.70 -12.06 5.10
N GLN A 29 8.78 -11.36 5.43
CA GLN A 29 10.00 -11.97 5.95
C GLN A 29 9.79 -12.58 7.35
N TYR A 30 9.10 -11.88 8.24
CA TYR A 30 8.85 -12.30 9.63
C TYR A 30 8.01 -13.59 9.69
N TYR A 31 7.00 -13.72 8.83
CA TYR A 31 6.11 -14.87 8.78
C TYR A 31 6.44 -15.87 7.66
N ARG A 32 7.64 -15.78 7.08
CA ARG A 32 8.07 -16.65 5.97
C ARG A 32 7.98 -18.14 6.32
N ASP A 33 8.27 -18.50 7.57
CA ASP A 33 8.25 -19.89 8.04
C ASP A 33 7.10 -20.18 9.02
N ALA A 34 6.06 -19.33 9.03
CA ALA A 34 4.88 -19.55 9.84
C ALA A 34 4.22 -20.90 9.50
N ASP A 35 3.69 -21.59 10.52
CA ASP A 35 2.93 -22.82 10.34
C ASP A 35 1.60 -22.49 9.64
N PRO A 36 1.28 -23.12 8.48
CA PRO A 36 0.02 -22.93 7.76
C PRO A 36 -1.24 -23.08 8.61
N HIS A 37 -1.18 -23.86 9.68
CA HIS A 37 -2.30 -24.14 10.58
C HIS A 37 -2.34 -23.23 11.82
N SER A 38 -1.34 -22.38 11.99
CA SER A 38 -1.29 -21.43 13.11
C SER A 38 -2.14 -20.19 12.85
N ALA A 39 -2.69 -19.61 13.93
CA ALA A 39 -3.33 -18.32 13.88
C ALA A 39 -2.28 -17.21 14.07
N VAL A 40 -2.09 -16.37 13.05
CA VAL A 40 -1.19 -15.22 13.08
C VAL A 40 -2.00 -13.93 13.23
N PRO A 41 -1.73 -13.08 14.24
CA PRO A 41 -2.44 -11.82 14.40
C PRO A 41 -2.33 -10.93 13.15
N GLY A 42 -3.49 -10.48 12.65
CA GLY A 42 -3.58 -9.61 11.47
C GLY A 42 -3.68 -10.32 10.14
N LEU A 43 -3.51 -11.64 10.10
CA LEU A 43 -3.75 -12.47 8.91
C LEU A 43 -4.99 -13.33 9.14
N MET A 44 -5.89 -13.37 8.15
CA MET A 44 -7.01 -14.32 8.19
C MET A 44 -6.50 -15.76 8.10
N HIS A 45 -5.50 -16.00 7.26
CA HIS A 45 -4.86 -17.29 7.06
C HIS A 45 -3.36 -17.10 6.79
N VAL A 46 -2.52 -17.99 7.31
CA VAL A 46 -1.10 -18.08 6.91
C VAL A 46 -0.99 -18.54 5.45
N THR A 47 -1.92 -19.39 5.01
CA THR A 47 -2.08 -19.81 3.61
C THR A 47 -3.47 -19.42 3.12
N PHE A 48 -3.55 -18.44 2.22
CA PHE A 48 -4.81 -17.95 1.65
C PHE A 48 -5.05 -18.61 0.29
N GLY A 49 -6.04 -19.50 0.21
CA GLY A 49 -6.16 -20.39 -0.94
C GLY A 49 -4.96 -21.34 -1.00
N GLN A 50 -4.21 -21.35 -2.10
CA GLN A 50 -2.92 -22.05 -2.18
C GLN A 50 -1.70 -21.21 -1.76
N TYR A 51 -1.87 -19.90 -1.51
CA TYR A 51 -0.74 -18.97 -1.34
C TYR A 51 -0.37 -18.78 0.12
N HIS A 52 0.79 -19.28 0.52
CA HIS A 52 1.41 -18.99 1.81
C HIS A 52 2.01 -17.58 1.81
N VAL A 53 2.14 -16.95 2.98
CA VAL A 53 2.88 -15.68 3.14
C VAL A 53 4.25 -15.66 2.43
N ARG A 54 4.99 -16.78 2.42
CA ARG A 54 6.32 -16.88 1.80
C ARG A 54 6.30 -16.78 0.28
N ASP A 55 5.11 -16.94 -0.32
CA ASP A 55 4.91 -16.98 -1.77
C ASP A 55 4.79 -15.57 -2.34
N VAL A 56 4.61 -14.56 -1.49
CA VAL A 56 4.70 -13.15 -1.88
C VAL A 56 6.16 -12.83 -2.21
N LYS A 57 6.43 -12.56 -3.49
CA LYS A 57 7.75 -12.16 -4.00
C LYS A 57 7.70 -10.73 -4.49
N PHE A 58 8.48 -9.85 -3.90
CA PHE A 58 8.65 -8.50 -4.44
C PHE A 58 9.56 -8.57 -5.66
N VAL A 59 9.10 -8.05 -6.79
CA VAL A 59 9.84 -8.10 -8.08
C VAL A 59 10.02 -6.73 -8.72
N ALA A 60 9.28 -5.73 -8.27
CA ALA A 60 9.41 -4.35 -8.72
C ALA A 60 9.01 -3.39 -7.60
N ALA A 61 9.60 -2.20 -7.60
CA ALA A 61 9.22 -1.13 -6.70
C ALA A 61 9.41 0.22 -7.39
N PHE A 62 8.54 1.18 -7.07
CA PHE A 62 8.58 2.53 -7.59
C PHE A 62 8.53 3.55 -6.46
N ASP A 63 9.39 4.57 -6.55
CA ASP A 63 9.36 5.73 -5.68
C ASP A 63 9.81 6.97 -6.45
N VAL A 64 9.81 8.12 -5.77
CA VAL A 64 10.24 9.41 -6.31
C VAL A 64 11.32 10.06 -5.46
N ASP A 65 11.52 9.59 -4.22
CA ASP A 65 12.53 10.11 -3.29
C ASP A 65 13.95 9.73 -3.74
N ALA A 66 14.85 10.71 -3.80
CA ALA A 66 16.25 10.54 -4.16
C ALA A 66 17.01 9.58 -3.23
N LYS A 67 16.55 9.40 -1.99
CA LYS A 67 17.13 8.45 -1.03
C LYS A 67 16.60 7.02 -1.20
N LYS A 68 15.69 6.78 -2.14
CA LYS A 68 15.06 5.47 -2.39
C LYS A 68 15.27 4.99 -3.81
N VAL A 69 15.07 5.85 -4.81
CA VAL A 69 15.30 5.53 -6.21
C VAL A 69 16.76 5.13 -6.43
N GLY A 70 16.99 4.02 -7.12
CA GLY A 70 18.32 3.46 -7.39
C GLY A 70 18.87 2.54 -6.30
N PHE A 71 18.20 2.43 -5.14
CA PHE A 71 18.60 1.55 -4.04
C PHE A 71 17.86 0.20 -4.08
N ASP A 72 18.43 -0.82 -3.45
CA ASP A 72 17.74 -2.10 -3.25
C ASP A 72 16.51 -1.91 -2.34
N LEU A 73 15.42 -2.62 -2.62
CA LEU A 73 14.20 -2.55 -1.83
C LEU A 73 14.45 -2.83 -0.34
N SER A 74 15.37 -3.73 0.01
CA SER A 74 15.75 -4.02 1.41
C SER A 74 16.37 -2.83 2.14
N GLU A 75 17.00 -1.90 1.42
CA GLU A 75 17.56 -0.66 1.96
C GLU A 75 16.52 0.46 1.93
N ALA A 76 15.80 0.61 0.81
CA ALA A 76 14.82 1.66 0.60
C ALA A 76 13.67 1.63 1.63
N ILE A 77 13.27 0.44 2.10
CA ILE A 77 12.25 0.31 3.16
C ILE A 77 12.67 0.92 4.51
N PHE A 78 13.96 1.17 4.72
CA PHE A 78 14.50 1.81 5.93
C PHE A 78 15.09 3.21 5.66
N ALA A 79 14.98 3.71 4.42
CA ALA A 79 15.56 4.97 4.00
C ALA A 79 14.61 6.17 4.16
N SER A 80 15.19 7.37 4.11
CA SER A 80 14.48 8.66 4.22
C SER A 80 13.64 8.74 5.51
N GLU A 81 12.42 9.24 5.42
CA GLU A 81 11.51 9.42 6.55
C GLU A 81 10.71 8.15 6.92
N ASN A 82 11.11 6.97 6.40
CA ASN A 82 10.56 5.71 6.88
C ASN A 82 11.02 5.46 8.33
N ASN A 83 10.07 5.25 9.22
CA ASN A 83 10.30 5.18 10.66
C ASN A 83 9.35 4.21 11.39
N THR A 84 8.74 3.28 10.65
CA THR A 84 7.98 2.17 11.27
C THR A 84 8.90 1.29 12.12
N ILE A 85 8.32 0.56 13.07
CA ILE A 85 9.05 -0.38 13.91
C ILE A 85 9.74 -1.46 13.06
N LYS A 86 11.00 -1.78 13.38
CA LYS A 86 11.72 -2.89 12.76
C LYS A 86 11.34 -4.20 13.45
N ILE A 87 10.76 -5.14 12.71
CA ILE A 87 10.34 -6.46 13.22
C ILE A 87 11.14 -7.62 12.64
N ALA A 88 11.80 -7.41 11.49
CA ALA A 88 12.63 -8.42 10.85
C ALA A 88 13.83 -7.79 10.12
N ASP A 89 14.92 -8.55 10.04
CA ASP A 89 16.01 -8.26 9.11
C ASP A 89 15.64 -8.77 7.72
N VAL A 90 15.64 -7.87 6.73
CA VAL A 90 15.32 -8.17 5.34
C VAL A 90 16.62 -8.31 4.56
N PRO A 91 16.92 -9.50 3.99
CA PRO A 91 18.11 -9.67 3.16
C PRO A 91 18.00 -8.90 1.84
N PRO A 92 19.13 -8.65 1.14
CA PRO A 92 19.11 -8.03 -0.19
C PRO A 92 18.13 -8.71 -1.13
N THR A 93 17.29 -7.91 -1.79
CA THR A 93 16.21 -8.42 -2.65
C THR A 93 16.64 -8.53 -4.11
N ASN A 94 17.68 -7.79 -4.50
CA ASN A 94 18.06 -7.50 -5.88
C ASN A 94 16.95 -6.79 -6.69
N VAL A 95 15.99 -6.17 -6.00
CA VAL A 95 14.95 -5.33 -6.61
C VAL A 95 15.35 -3.88 -6.42
N VAL A 96 15.84 -3.26 -7.48
CA VAL A 96 16.16 -1.84 -7.46
C VAL A 96 14.88 -1.03 -7.55
N VAL A 97 14.70 -0.07 -6.63
CA VAL A 97 13.57 0.87 -6.67
C VAL A 97 13.73 1.79 -7.87
N GLN A 98 12.74 1.78 -8.76
CA GLN A 98 12.75 2.55 -9.99
C GLN A 98 12.05 3.90 -9.82
N ARG A 99 12.46 4.86 -10.65
CA ARG A 99 11.83 6.18 -10.69
C ARG A 99 10.44 6.08 -11.31
N GLY A 100 9.40 6.19 -10.49
CA GLY A 100 8.02 6.29 -10.97
C GLY A 100 7.63 7.74 -11.34
N PRO A 101 6.61 8.02 -12.16
CA PRO A 101 6.15 9.40 -12.39
C PRO A 101 5.64 10.05 -11.10
N THR A 102 6.05 11.31 -10.85
CA THR A 102 5.70 12.01 -9.61
C THR A 102 4.24 12.46 -9.58
N LEU A 103 3.76 13.10 -10.65
CA LEU A 103 2.40 13.64 -10.76
C LEU A 103 2.02 14.44 -9.49
N ASP A 104 0.82 14.23 -8.95
CA ASP A 104 0.35 14.81 -7.70
C ASP A 104 0.73 13.97 -6.45
N GLY A 105 1.74 13.10 -6.57
CA GLY A 105 2.31 12.29 -5.48
C GLY A 105 2.82 13.12 -4.29
N ILE A 106 3.43 14.26 -4.60
CA ILE A 106 4.21 15.06 -3.65
C ILE A 106 3.49 16.38 -3.35
N GLY A 107 2.90 16.46 -2.16
CA GLY A 107 2.31 17.68 -1.62
C GLY A 107 3.37 18.62 -1.06
N LYS A 108 2.94 19.80 -0.62
CA LYS A 108 3.84 20.86 -0.13
C LYS A 108 4.76 20.37 0.98
N TYR A 109 4.21 19.70 1.98
CA TYR A 109 5.00 19.24 3.13
C TYR A 109 5.97 18.11 2.78
N TYR A 110 5.66 17.28 1.80
CA TYR A 110 6.60 16.28 1.30
C TYR A 110 7.75 16.96 0.56
N ALA A 111 7.44 17.92 -0.34
CA ALA A 111 8.45 18.68 -1.08
C ALA A 111 9.43 19.44 -0.16
N ASP A 112 8.95 19.94 0.98
CA ASP A 112 9.79 20.61 1.97
C ASP A 112 10.68 19.65 2.79
N THR A 113 10.48 18.33 2.69
CA THR A 113 11.14 17.33 3.54
C THR A 113 12.10 16.42 2.78
N ILE A 114 11.72 16.03 1.56
CA ILE A 114 12.48 15.09 0.74
C ILE A 114 12.96 15.77 -0.54
N GLU A 115 14.03 15.23 -1.12
CA GLU A 115 14.49 15.61 -2.44
C GLU A 115 13.95 14.60 -3.45
N VAL A 116 13.36 15.09 -4.53
CA VAL A 116 12.86 14.23 -5.61
C VAL A 116 14.06 13.80 -6.45
N SER A 117 14.16 12.52 -6.77
CA SER A 117 15.22 11.96 -7.61
C SER A 117 15.25 12.62 -8.99
N ASP A 118 16.46 13.00 -9.43
CA ASP A 118 16.79 13.56 -10.74
C ASP A 118 16.72 12.53 -11.88
N GLU A 119 16.53 11.25 -11.58
CA GLU A 119 16.34 10.23 -12.61
C GLU A 119 15.05 10.49 -13.42
N ASN A 120 15.05 10.03 -14.67
CA ASN A 120 13.86 10.10 -15.51
C ASN A 120 12.87 9.00 -15.11
N PRO A 121 11.57 9.30 -15.04
CA PRO A 121 10.55 8.28 -14.83
C PRO A 121 10.60 7.17 -15.87
N VAL A 122 10.50 5.93 -15.40
CA VAL A 122 10.49 4.73 -16.26
C VAL A 122 9.12 4.51 -16.89
N ASP A 123 9.08 3.70 -17.95
CA ASP A 123 7.82 3.16 -18.49
C ASP A 123 7.31 2.07 -17.53
N VAL A 124 6.34 2.44 -16.68
CA VAL A 124 5.77 1.56 -15.66
C VAL A 124 5.14 0.31 -16.30
N VAL A 125 4.40 0.43 -17.39
CA VAL A 125 3.75 -0.71 -18.06
C VAL A 125 4.79 -1.71 -18.56
N LYS A 126 5.87 -1.21 -19.17
CA LYS A 126 6.99 -2.06 -19.61
C LYS A 126 7.63 -2.79 -18.42
N VAL A 127 7.91 -2.08 -17.32
CA VAL A 127 8.50 -2.67 -16.12
C VAL A 127 7.60 -3.77 -15.53
N LEU A 128 6.29 -3.52 -15.43
CA LEU A 128 5.33 -4.50 -14.93
C LEU A 128 5.33 -5.77 -15.78
N ARG A 129 5.33 -5.63 -17.11
CA ARG A 129 5.36 -6.77 -18.05
C ARG A 129 6.69 -7.52 -18.02
N ASP A 130 7.81 -6.81 -18.02
CA ASP A 130 9.16 -7.42 -18.03
C ASP A 130 9.42 -8.24 -16.76
N ASN A 131 8.93 -7.76 -15.61
CA ASN A 131 9.02 -8.47 -14.33
C ASN A 131 7.87 -9.44 -14.09
N LYS A 132 6.96 -9.58 -15.07
CA LYS A 132 5.78 -10.47 -15.01
C LYS A 132 4.99 -10.29 -13.72
N VAL A 133 4.73 -9.05 -13.34
CA VAL A 133 4.04 -8.74 -12.08
C VAL A 133 2.63 -9.34 -12.11
N ASP A 134 2.20 -9.93 -11.00
CA ASP A 134 0.84 -10.45 -10.84
C ASP A 134 -0.06 -9.44 -10.11
N VAL A 135 0.49 -8.75 -9.10
CA VAL A 135 -0.23 -7.76 -8.27
C VAL A 135 0.61 -6.50 -8.09
N MET A 136 0.01 -5.33 -8.28
CA MET A 136 0.58 -4.04 -7.93
C MET A 136 -0.15 -3.45 -6.72
N VAL A 137 0.60 -3.07 -5.69
CA VAL A 137 0.06 -2.46 -4.46
C VAL A 137 0.44 -0.98 -4.43
N SER A 138 -0.57 -0.12 -4.32
CA SER A 138 -0.39 1.34 -4.25
C SER A 138 -0.41 1.84 -2.80
N TYR A 139 0.70 2.43 -2.36
CA TYR A 139 0.89 3.09 -1.07
C TYR A 139 1.26 4.57 -1.25
N LEU A 140 0.70 5.22 -2.28
CA LEU A 140 0.89 6.64 -2.52
C LEU A 140 0.35 7.49 -1.35
N PRO A 141 0.87 8.72 -1.18
CA PRO A 141 0.34 9.66 -0.19
C PRO A 141 -1.14 9.99 -0.42
N VAL A 142 -1.86 10.30 0.66
CA VAL A 142 -3.26 10.77 0.59
C VAL A 142 -3.35 12.03 -0.28
N GLY A 143 -4.34 12.06 -1.17
CA GLY A 143 -4.59 13.16 -2.11
C GLY A 143 -3.75 13.10 -3.38
N SER A 144 -3.26 11.91 -3.76
CA SER A 144 -2.54 11.65 -5.02
C SER A 144 -3.48 10.97 -6.02
N GLU A 145 -4.49 11.72 -6.47
CA GLU A 145 -5.55 11.20 -7.33
C GLU A 145 -5.06 10.93 -8.76
N GLU A 146 -4.32 11.87 -9.36
CA GLU A 146 -3.78 11.71 -10.70
C GLU A 146 -2.74 10.59 -10.74
N ALA A 147 -1.86 10.53 -9.74
CA ALA A 147 -0.84 9.49 -9.64
C ALA A 147 -1.46 8.11 -9.45
N ASP A 148 -2.41 7.95 -8.54
CA ASP A 148 -3.00 6.64 -8.27
C ASP A 148 -3.83 6.12 -9.46
N LYS A 149 -4.59 7.01 -10.11
CA LYS A 149 -5.27 6.70 -11.37
C LYS A 149 -4.29 6.37 -12.50
N PHE A 150 -3.16 7.05 -12.58
CA PHE A 150 -2.09 6.71 -13.54
C PHE A 150 -1.56 5.30 -13.33
N TYR A 151 -1.24 4.91 -12.09
CA TYR A 151 -0.78 3.55 -11.79
C TYR A 151 -1.89 2.51 -11.99
N ALA A 152 -3.14 2.82 -11.65
CA ALA A 152 -4.28 1.94 -11.93
C ALA A 152 -4.42 1.68 -13.43
N GLN A 153 -4.28 2.71 -14.28
CA GLN A 153 -4.27 2.54 -15.73
C GLN A 153 -3.08 1.69 -16.20
N CYS A 154 -1.89 1.91 -15.65
CA CYS A 154 -0.72 1.08 -15.97
C CYS A 154 -0.95 -0.40 -15.59
N ALA A 155 -1.67 -0.66 -14.48
CA ALA A 155 -2.05 -2.01 -14.06
C ALA A 155 -2.96 -2.67 -15.10
N ILE A 156 -4.00 -1.96 -15.53
CA ILE A 156 -4.94 -2.40 -16.58
C ILE A 156 -4.17 -2.72 -17.87
N ASP A 157 -3.34 -1.78 -18.32
CA ASP A 157 -2.60 -1.92 -19.58
C ASP A 157 -1.59 -3.07 -19.53
N ALA A 158 -1.00 -3.35 -18.36
CA ALA A 158 -0.09 -4.46 -18.15
C ALA A 158 -0.78 -5.81 -17.89
N GLY A 159 -2.08 -5.83 -17.61
CA GLY A 159 -2.82 -7.03 -17.20
C GLY A 159 -2.52 -7.48 -15.76
N VAL A 160 -2.25 -6.52 -14.87
CA VAL A 160 -1.79 -6.75 -13.49
C VAL A 160 -2.88 -6.37 -12.50
N ALA A 161 -3.17 -7.24 -11.53
CA ALA A 161 -4.16 -6.95 -10.50
C ALA A 161 -3.74 -5.74 -9.66
N PHE A 162 -4.69 -4.89 -9.26
CA PHE A 162 -4.40 -3.66 -8.53
C PHE A 162 -4.96 -3.68 -7.11
N VAL A 163 -4.13 -3.34 -6.12
CA VAL A 163 -4.54 -3.18 -4.72
C VAL A 163 -4.37 -1.72 -4.33
N ASN A 164 -5.48 -1.01 -4.20
CA ASN A 164 -5.51 0.38 -3.80
C ASN A 164 -5.60 0.50 -2.27
N ALA A 165 -4.51 0.94 -1.62
CA ALA A 165 -4.46 1.09 -0.17
C ALA A 165 -4.83 2.50 0.32
N LEU A 166 -5.03 3.47 -0.59
CA LEU A 166 -5.25 4.87 -0.27
C LEU A 166 -6.70 5.29 -0.56
N PRO A 167 -7.19 6.42 -0.02
CA PRO A 167 -8.60 6.84 -0.12
C PRO A 167 -8.91 7.58 -1.43
N VAL A 168 -8.33 7.13 -2.55
CA VAL A 168 -8.69 7.58 -3.89
C VAL A 168 -9.74 6.62 -4.42
N PHE A 169 -10.85 7.13 -4.94
CA PHE A 169 -11.91 6.26 -5.44
C PHE A 169 -11.52 5.68 -6.80
N ILE A 170 -11.28 4.38 -6.82
CA ILE A 170 -10.95 3.61 -8.03
C ILE A 170 -11.83 2.35 -8.06
N ALA A 171 -11.71 1.48 -7.07
CA ALA A 171 -12.56 0.29 -6.99
C ALA A 171 -14.04 0.65 -6.72
N SER A 172 -14.25 1.73 -5.97
CA SER A 172 -15.58 2.25 -5.65
C SER A 172 -16.15 3.24 -6.67
N ASP A 173 -15.34 3.66 -7.66
CA ASP A 173 -15.78 4.48 -8.78
C ASP A 173 -16.34 3.57 -9.91
N PRO A 174 -17.62 3.71 -10.29
CA PRO A 174 -18.23 2.86 -11.32
C PRO A 174 -17.52 2.90 -12.68
N GLU A 175 -16.91 4.03 -13.06
CA GLU A 175 -16.19 4.14 -14.33
C GLU A 175 -14.92 3.29 -14.29
N TRP A 176 -14.16 3.36 -13.20
CA TRP A 176 -12.94 2.57 -13.02
C TRP A 176 -13.25 1.09 -12.84
N ALA A 177 -14.26 0.74 -12.06
CA ALA A 177 -14.73 -0.64 -11.93
C ALA A 177 -15.05 -1.26 -13.30
N ALA A 178 -15.75 -0.53 -14.17
CA ALA A 178 -16.06 -0.98 -15.53
C ALA A 178 -14.81 -1.14 -16.41
N LYS A 179 -13.79 -0.28 -16.25
CA LYS A 179 -12.51 -0.41 -16.98
C LYS A 179 -11.76 -1.67 -16.57
N PHE A 180 -11.66 -1.96 -15.27
CA PHE A 180 -11.03 -3.18 -14.76
C PHE A 180 -11.77 -4.44 -15.22
N GLU A 181 -13.11 -4.44 -15.15
CA GLU A 181 -13.95 -5.55 -15.62
C GLU A 181 -13.78 -5.80 -17.13
N ALA A 182 -13.81 -4.74 -17.95
CA ALA A 182 -13.63 -4.85 -19.40
C ALA A 182 -12.25 -5.39 -19.80
N ALA A 183 -11.21 -5.10 -19.00
CA ALA A 183 -9.87 -5.61 -19.22
C ALA A 183 -9.65 -7.03 -18.65
N GLY A 184 -10.59 -7.57 -17.86
CA GLY A 184 -10.42 -8.83 -17.14
C GLY A 184 -9.35 -8.78 -16.04
N VAL A 185 -9.10 -7.59 -15.49
CA VAL A 185 -8.05 -7.34 -14.49
C VAL A 185 -8.68 -7.15 -13.10
N PRO A 186 -8.24 -7.89 -12.06
CA PRO A 186 -8.79 -7.72 -10.71
C PRO A 186 -8.39 -6.40 -10.06
N ILE A 187 -9.28 -5.83 -9.25
CA ILE A 187 -8.99 -4.71 -8.36
C ILE A 187 -9.53 -4.98 -6.95
N VAL A 188 -8.74 -4.62 -5.92
CA VAL A 188 -9.16 -4.58 -4.51
C VAL A 188 -8.89 -3.18 -3.96
N GLY A 189 -9.93 -2.52 -3.49
CA GLY A 189 -9.88 -1.15 -2.96
C GLY A 189 -11.25 -0.72 -2.43
N ASP A 190 -11.39 0.48 -1.89
CA ASP A 190 -10.37 1.53 -1.68
C ASP A 190 -10.11 1.71 -0.16
N ASP A 191 -9.01 2.39 0.21
CA ASP A 191 -8.57 2.69 1.59
C ASP A 191 -8.41 1.43 2.48
N ILE A 192 -7.18 0.91 2.58
CA ILE A 192 -6.91 -0.32 3.35
C ILE A 192 -7.29 -0.15 4.82
N LYS A 193 -7.91 -1.18 5.39
CA LYS A 193 -8.31 -1.17 6.80
C LYS A 193 -7.12 -1.45 7.72
N SER A 194 -7.04 -0.71 8.81
CA SER A 194 -6.25 -1.10 9.98
C SER A 194 -7.02 -2.13 10.80
N GLN A 195 -6.32 -3.04 11.49
CA GLN A 195 -6.95 -4.07 12.33
C GLN A 195 -7.82 -3.46 13.43
N VAL A 196 -7.22 -2.59 14.26
CA VAL A 196 -7.89 -1.87 15.35
C VAL A 196 -7.42 -0.42 15.32
N GLY A 197 -8.16 0.42 14.59
CA GLY A 197 -7.92 1.86 14.50
C GLY A 197 -8.94 2.69 15.30
N ALA A 198 -8.75 4.01 15.29
CA ALA A 198 -9.66 4.93 15.95
C ALA A 198 -11.11 4.82 15.40
N THR A 199 -11.27 4.74 14.08
CA THR A 199 -12.59 4.66 13.43
C THR A 199 -13.40 3.43 13.85
N ILE A 200 -12.81 2.22 13.84
CA ILE A 200 -13.54 1.01 14.24
C ILE A 200 -13.84 1.01 15.75
N THR A 201 -12.91 1.48 16.57
CA THR A 201 -13.09 1.58 18.03
C THR A 201 -14.22 2.54 18.37
N HIS A 202 -14.21 3.73 17.77
CA HIS A 202 -15.27 4.73 17.93
C HIS A 202 -16.62 4.19 17.48
N ARG A 203 -16.69 3.56 16.29
CA ARG A 203 -17.91 2.97 15.75
C ARG A 203 -18.51 1.91 16.67
N VAL A 204 -17.69 1.00 17.21
CA VAL A 204 -18.17 -0.05 18.13
C VAL A 204 -18.68 0.55 19.43
N ILE A 205 -18.01 1.56 19.99
CA ILE A 205 -18.46 2.25 21.21
C ILE A 205 -19.76 3.02 20.96
N ALA A 206 -19.86 3.74 19.84
CA ALA A 206 -21.07 4.48 19.47
C ALA A 206 -22.27 3.54 19.26
N LYS A 207 -22.05 2.41 18.58
CA LYS A 207 -23.07 1.36 18.43
C LYS A 207 -23.48 0.77 19.78
N LEU A 208 -22.54 0.56 20.71
CA LEU A 208 -22.87 0.06 22.04
C LEU A 208 -23.79 1.03 22.81
N PHE A 209 -23.59 2.34 22.66
CA PHE A 209 -24.51 3.34 23.24
C PHE A 209 -25.93 3.17 22.71
N GLU A 210 -26.07 3.09 21.38
CA GLU A 210 -27.34 2.82 20.71
C GLU A 210 -28.00 1.52 21.20
N ASP A 211 -27.25 0.41 21.20
CA ASP A 211 -27.74 -0.92 21.60
C ASP A 211 -28.17 -0.99 23.08
N ARG A 212 -27.69 -0.06 23.91
CA ARG A 212 -28.03 0.05 25.33
C ARG A 212 -29.03 1.18 25.64
N GLY A 213 -29.57 1.84 24.62
CA GLY A 213 -30.54 2.93 24.78
C GLY A 213 -29.94 4.19 25.40
N VAL A 214 -28.62 4.40 25.25
CA VAL A 214 -27.92 5.59 25.75
C VAL A 214 -27.74 6.57 24.60
N THR A 215 -28.23 7.80 24.76
CA THR A 215 -28.04 8.86 23.77
C THR A 215 -26.59 9.37 23.79
N LEU A 216 -25.92 9.34 22.64
CA LEU A 216 -24.62 9.97 22.44
C LEU A 216 -24.85 11.44 22.04
N ASP A 217 -24.69 12.37 22.99
CA ASP A 217 -24.89 13.80 22.73
C ASP A 217 -23.74 14.44 21.94
N ARG A 218 -22.49 14.11 22.28
CA ARG A 218 -21.28 14.75 21.76
C ARG A 218 -20.14 13.74 21.71
N THR A 219 -19.31 13.82 20.68
CA THR A 219 -18.09 13.02 20.54
C THR A 219 -16.99 13.84 19.87
N TYR A 220 -15.73 13.56 20.21
CA TYR A 220 -14.57 14.09 19.51
C TYR A 220 -13.52 12.99 19.36
N GLN A 221 -12.69 13.09 18.32
CA GLN A 221 -11.59 12.18 18.07
C GLN A 221 -10.35 13.00 17.71
N LEU A 222 -9.28 12.83 18.48
CA LEU A 222 -7.99 13.46 18.23
C LEU A 222 -6.97 12.39 17.86
N ASN A 223 -6.26 12.60 16.77
CA ASN A 223 -5.23 11.70 16.27
C ASN A 223 -3.91 12.48 16.16
N VAL A 224 -2.83 11.93 16.71
CA VAL A 224 -1.47 12.45 16.57
C VAL A 224 -0.56 11.34 16.06
N GLY A 225 0.41 11.70 15.23
CA GLY A 225 1.37 10.77 14.66
C GLY A 225 2.59 11.51 14.14
N GLY A 226 3.71 10.78 14.02
CA GLY A 226 5.03 11.33 13.72
C GLY A 226 5.66 10.76 12.45
N ASN A 227 4.84 10.46 11.44
CA ASN A 227 5.32 9.97 10.14
C ASN A 227 4.87 10.90 9.01
N MET A 228 5.37 10.63 7.79
CA MET A 228 5.06 11.47 6.64
C MET A 228 3.61 11.37 6.17
N ASP A 229 2.89 10.28 6.44
CA ASP A 229 1.45 10.22 6.18
C ASP A 229 0.69 11.23 7.05
N PHE A 230 0.97 11.25 8.36
CA PHE A 230 0.41 12.26 9.27
C PHE A 230 0.80 13.69 8.89
N LYS A 231 2.07 13.91 8.51
CA LYS A 231 2.54 15.23 8.07
C LYS A 231 1.82 15.69 6.80
N ASN A 232 1.67 14.79 5.82
CA ASN A 232 0.91 15.05 4.59
C ASN A 232 -0.57 15.37 4.89
N MET A 233 -1.17 14.66 5.85
CA MET A 233 -2.54 14.91 6.28
C MET A 233 -2.76 16.25 7.01
N LEU A 234 -1.71 16.99 7.38
CA LEU A 234 -1.87 18.37 7.88
C LEU A 234 -2.25 19.34 6.74
N GLU A 235 -1.98 18.97 5.49
CA GLU A 235 -2.32 19.75 4.31
C GLU A 235 -3.81 19.60 4.02
N ARG A 236 -4.61 20.58 4.50
CA ARG A 236 -6.08 20.50 4.48
C ARG A 236 -6.66 20.31 3.08
N ASP A 237 -6.00 20.85 2.07
CA ASP A 237 -6.45 20.80 0.67
C ASP A 237 -6.38 19.37 0.09
N ARG A 238 -5.54 18.49 0.66
CA ARG A 238 -5.40 17.08 0.22
C ARG A 238 -6.37 16.11 0.90
N LEU A 239 -7.22 16.60 1.82
CA LEU A 239 -8.03 15.76 2.71
C LEU A 239 -9.49 15.56 2.29
N GLU A 240 -9.96 16.17 1.19
CA GLU A 240 -11.37 16.14 0.83
C GLU A 240 -11.92 14.70 0.72
N SER A 241 -11.27 13.83 -0.04
CA SER A 241 -11.67 12.43 -0.23
C SER A 241 -11.54 11.58 1.06
N LYS A 242 -10.54 11.86 1.92
CA LYS A 242 -10.36 11.16 3.20
C LYS A 242 -11.46 11.51 4.21
N LYS A 243 -12.00 12.72 4.16
CA LYS A 243 -13.13 13.12 5.03
C LYS A 243 -14.42 12.42 4.63
N VAL A 244 -14.61 12.13 3.35
CA VAL A 244 -15.79 11.41 2.84
C VAL A 244 -15.75 9.92 3.21
N SER A 245 -14.57 9.31 3.29
CA SER A 245 -14.42 7.88 3.62
C SER A 245 -14.53 7.54 5.12
N LYS A 246 -14.36 8.51 6.03
CA LYS A 246 -14.46 8.31 7.48
C LYS A 246 -15.88 8.43 7.98
#